data_AF-A0A8H3LEQ2-F1
#
_entry.id   AF-A0A8H3LEQ2-F1
#
_cell.length_a   1.000
_cell.length_b   1.000
_cell.length_c   1.000
_cell.angle_alpha   90.00
_cell.angle_beta   90.00
_cell.angle_gamma   90.00
#
_symmetry.space_group_name_H-M   'P 1'
#
loop_
_entity.id
_entity.type
_entity.pdbx_description
1 polymer ?
#
loop_
_entity_poly.entity_id
_entity_poly.type
_entity_poly.pdbx_seq_one_letter_code
_entity_poly.pdbx_strand_id
1 'polypeptide(L)'
;MTLHWKDDPKPLEQICLVDVETAPDLDWITIICGNQANVLKAFALCWKSFAPDIQLGFNDSGYDWPFIVEKATKLNVFDWMVQQMSANPYKTANTQSTLTWNYFGGTGKPLSSGYFHRDQWAKKTDRNFRKTEGRESINIKINPSLTFESSFLKLPGCVPIDVRTSFMQLHPALRKHH
;
A
#
# COMPACT_ATOMS: atom_id res chain seq x y z
N MET A 1 8.71 -5.93 -8.07
CA MET A 1 7.28 -6.06 -8.39
C MET A 1 7.11 -7.07 -9.50
N THR A 2 6.03 -7.84 -9.50
CA THR A 2 5.71 -8.79 -10.56
C THR A 2 4.33 -8.49 -11.13
N LEU A 3 4.19 -8.60 -12.45
CA LEU A 3 2.91 -8.50 -13.14
C LEU A 3 2.50 -9.90 -13.59
N HIS A 4 1.27 -10.29 -13.31
CA HIS A 4 0.75 -11.61 -13.67
C HIS A 4 -0.49 -11.46 -14.55
N TRP A 5 -0.64 -12.36 -15.52
CA TRP A 5 -1.97 -12.64 -16.06
C TRP A 5 -2.76 -13.45 -15.04
N LYS A 6 -4.09 -13.33 -15.08
CA LYS A 6 -4.98 -13.96 -14.11
C LYS A 6 -4.64 -15.45 -13.92
N ASP A 7 -4.38 -15.82 -12.66
CA ASP A 7 -4.08 -17.18 -12.18
C ASP A 7 -2.82 -17.84 -12.81
N ASP A 8 -2.01 -17.10 -13.57
CA ASP A 8 -0.76 -17.63 -14.15
C ASP A 8 0.39 -17.55 -13.13
N PRO A 9 0.99 -18.69 -12.74
CA PRO A 9 2.13 -18.68 -11.83
C PRO A 9 3.37 -18.01 -12.45
N LYS A 10 3.45 -17.95 -13.78
CA LYS A 10 4.55 -17.27 -14.47
C LYS A 10 4.21 -15.77 -14.61
N PRO A 11 5.06 -14.88 -14.08
CA PRO A 11 4.87 -13.45 -14.29
C PRO A 11 5.09 -13.09 -15.77
N LEU A 12 4.29 -12.15 -16.25
CA LEU A 12 4.49 -11.47 -17.53
C LEU A 12 5.74 -10.59 -17.48
N GLU A 13 5.92 -9.87 -16.36
CA GLU A 13 7.03 -8.96 -16.14
C GLU A 13 7.51 -9.04 -14.70
N GLN A 14 8.82 -8.99 -14.52
CA GLN A 14 9.49 -8.97 -13.22
C GLN A 14 10.44 -7.79 -13.18
N ILE A 15 10.11 -6.77 -12.37
CA ILE A 15 10.88 -5.52 -12.29
C ILE A 15 11.43 -5.32 -10.88
N CYS A 16 12.74 -5.10 -10.79
CA CYS A 16 13.42 -4.69 -9.58
C CYS A 16 13.80 -3.21 -9.70
N LEU A 17 13.39 -2.39 -8.72
CA LEU A 17 13.73 -0.98 -8.66
C LEU A 17 14.76 -0.77 -7.54
N VAL A 18 15.91 -0.20 -7.88
CA VAL A 18 17.00 0.03 -6.92
C VAL A 18 17.49 1.47 -7.01
N ASP A 19 17.93 2.05 -5.89
CA ASP A 19 18.54 3.38 -5.87
C ASP A 19 20.05 3.35 -6.11
N VAL A 20 20.71 2.23 -5.86
CA VAL A 20 22.16 2.02 -6.03
C VAL A 20 22.47 0.98 -7.09
N GLU A 21 23.68 1.04 -7.64
CA GLU A 21 24.18 0.02 -8.55
C GLU A 21 24.14 -1.35 -7.87
N THR A 22 23.52 -2.31 -8.56
CA THR A 22 23.24 -3.64 -8.04
C THR A 22 23.56 -4.65 -9.14
N ALA A 23 24.07 -5.83 -8.74
CA ALA A 23 24.33 -6.90 -9.69
C ALA A 23 23.04 -7.27 -10.46
N PRO A 24 23.12 -7.47 -11.79
CA PRO A 24 21.95 -7.86 -12.57
C PRO A 24 21.53 -9.28 -12.22
N ASP A 25 20.21 -9.50 -12.23
CA ASP A 25 19.60 -10.83 -12.19
C ASP A 25 18.98 -11.08 -13.56
N LEU A 26 19.22 -12.26 -14.16
CA LEU A 26 18.75 -12.59 -15.50
C LEU A 26 17.23 -12.75 -15.56
N ASP A 27 16.60 -13.07 -14.43
CA ASP A 27 15.15 -13.26 -14.33
C ASP A 27 14.39 -11.94 -14.06
N TRP A 28 15.12 -10.83 -13.87
CA TRP A 28 14.54 -9.53 -13.51
C TRP A 28 15.05 -8.39 -14.38
N ILE A 29 14.14 -7.52 -14.78
CA ILE A 29 14.51 -6.21 -15.31
C ILE A 29 14.87 -5.32 -14.11
N THR A 30 16.17 -5.08 -13.90
CA THR A 30 16.66 -4.19 -12.85
C THR A 30 16.81 -2.75 -13.37
N ILE A 31 16.08 -1.82 -12.75
CA ILE A 31 16.12 -0.38 -13.08
C ILE A 31 16.85 0.37 -11.97
N ILE A 32 18.03 0.90 -12.30
CA ILE A 32 18.84 1.72 -11.38
C ILE A 32 18.35 3.17 -11.45
N CYS A 33 17.76 3.64 -10.35
CA CYS A 33 17.09 4.94 -10.26
C CYS A 33 18.00 6.07 -9.74
N GLY A 34 19.13 5.72 -9.12
CA GLY A 34 20.15 6.64 -8.61
C GLY A 34 19.79 7.36 -7.29
N ASN A 35 18.51 7.40 -6.91
CA ASN A 35 18.06 7.93 -5.62
C ASN A 35 16.64 7.45 -5.27
N GLN A 36 16.28 7.62 -3.99
CA GLN A 36 14.99 7.20 -3.44
C GLN A 36 13.78 7.87 -4.09
N ALA A 37 13.88 9.15 -4.48
CA ALA A 37 12.76 9.85 -5.14
C ALA A 37 12.48 9.27 -6.53
N ASN A 38 13.52 8.91 -7.27
CA ASN A 38 13.41 8.28 -8.56
C ASN A 38 12.92 6.83 -8.47
N VAL A 39 13.25 6.09 -7.40
CA VAL A 39 12.66 4.76 -7.14
C VAL A 39 11.14 4.87 -7.02
N LEU A 40 10.64 5.84 -6.23
CA LEU A 40 9.21 6.08 -6.08
C LEU A 40 8.54 6.54 -7.39
N LYS A 41 9.22 7.38 -8.18
CA LYS A 41 8.72 7.80 -9.49
C LYS A 41 8.68 6.63 -10.49
N ALA A 42 9.72 5.80 -10.52
CA ALA A 42 9.78 4.59 -11.35
C ALA A 42 8.66 3.63 -10.96
N PHE A 43 8.39 3.42 -9.67
CA PHE A 43 7.26 2.64 -9.20
C PHE A 43 5.93 3.16 -9.76
N ALA A 44 5.69 4.47 -9.68
CA ALA A 44 4.47 5.09 -10.21
C ALA A 44 4.35 4.98 -11.74
N LEU A 45 5.48 5.03 -12.47
CA LEU A 45 5.50 4.84 -13.92
C LEU A 45 5.26 3.38 -14.31
N CYS A 46 5.85 2.42 -13.61
CA CYS A 46 5.55 0.99 -13.80
C CYS A 46 4.06 0.74 -13.57
N TRP A 47 3.50 1.26 -12.48
CA TRP A 47 2.07 1.16 -12.20
C TRP A 47 1.21 1.74 -13.31
N LYS A 48 1.55 2.94 -13.82
CA LYS A 48 0.84 3.58 -14.94
C LYS A 48 0.87 2.72 -16.20
N SER A 49 2.03 2.16 -16.53
CA SER A 49 2.20 1.30 -17.71
C SER A 49 1.45 -0.01 -17.59
N PHE A 50 1.43 -0.59 -16.39
CA PHE A 50 0.73 -1.85 -16.12
C PHE A 50 -0.78 -1.67 -15.99
N ALA A 51 -1.22 -0.52 -15.47
CA ALA A 51 -2.62 -0.22 -15.16
C ALA A 51 -3.33 -1.40 -14.45
N PRO A 52 -2.82 -1.86 -13.28
CA PRO A 52 -3.29 -3.09 -12.66
C PRO A 52 -4.73 -2.95 -12.15
N ASP A 53 -5.59 -3.92 -12.48
CA ASP A 53 -6.93 -4.02 -11.91
C ASP A 53 -6.88 -4.45 -10.42
N ILE A 54 -5.90 -5.28 -10.07
CA ILE A 54 -5.74 -5.86 -8.73
C ILE A 54 -4.28 -5.69 -8.28
N GLN A 55 -4.09 -5.16 -7.08
CA GLN A 55 -2.82 -5.21 -6.36
C GLN A 55 -2.91 -6.25 -5.26
N LEU A 56 -2.01 -7.21 -5.27
CA LEU A 56 -1.81 -8.16 -4.18
C LEU A 56 -0.53 -7.81 -3.42
N GLY A 57 -0.58 -7.91 -2.10
CA GLY A 57 0.63 -7.90 -1.30
C GLY A 57 0.39 -8.37 0.13
N PHE A 58 1.48 -8.58 0.87
CA PHE A 58 1.44 -9.22 2.18
C PHE A 58 1.76 -8.19 3.25
N ASN A 59 0.75 -7.80 4.04
CA ASN A 59 0.86 -6.72 5.02
C ASN A 59 1.11 -5.33 4.41
N ASP A 60 0.84 -5.15 3.12
CA ASP A 60 1.02 -3.89 2.40
C ASP A 60 0.25 -2.74 3.03
N SER A 61 -0.99 -3.00 3.45
CA SER A 61 -1.77 -1.97 4.12
C SER A 61 -1.14 -1.57 5.44
N GLY A 62 -0.46 -2.50 6.10
CA GLY A 62 0.13 -2.27 7.41
C GLY A 62 1.56 -1.77 7.42
N TYR A 63 2.28 -1.85 6.30
CA TYR A 63 3.69 -1.50 6.21
C TYR A 63 4.00 -0.68 4.95
N ASP A 64 3.84 -1.28 3.77
CA ASP A 64 4.31 -0.72 2.50
C ASP A 64 3.62 0.60 2.15
N TRP A 65 2.28 0.65 2.18
CA TRP A 65 1.55 1.86 1.84
C TRP A 65 1.79 3.02 2.81
N PRO A 66 1.75 2.81 4.14
CA PRO A 66 2.17 3.85 5.07
C PRO A 66 3.57 4.39 4.81
N PHE A 67 4.53 3.50 4.56
CA PHE A 67 5.89 3.88 4.24
C PHE A 67 5.99 4.67 2.93
N ILE A 68 5.39 4.17 1.84
CA ILE A 68 5.40 4.81 0.52
C ILE A 68 4.76 6.20 0.59
N VAL A 69 3.59 6.32 1.21
CA VAL A 69 2.86 7.60 1.31
C VAL A 69 3.70 8.61 2.10
N GLU A 70 4.20 8.24 3.28
CA GLU A 70 5.01 9.15 4.10
C GLU A 70 6.30 9.57 3.39
N LYS A 71 7.00 8.60 2.78
CA LYS A 71 8.26 8.86 2.09
C LYS A 71 8.06 9.74 0.86
N ALA A 72 7.02 9.47 0.06
CA ALA A 72 6.67 10.26 -1.11
C ALA A 72 6.25 11.68 -0.75
N THR A 73 5.52 11.88 0.36
CA THR A 73 5.16 13.21 0.86
C THR A 73 6.40 13.97 1.30
N LYS A 74 7.32 13.36 2.07
CA LYS A 74 8.57 14.01 2.52
C LYS A 74 9.48 14.40 1.35
N LEU A 75 9.48 13.62 0.28
CA LEU A 75 10.26 13.89 -0.93
C LEU A 75 9.53 14.80 -1.93
N ASN A 76 8.34 15.29 -1.61
CA ASN A 76 7.50 16.13 -2.48
C ASN A 76 7.19 15.49 -3.86
N VAL A 77 7.05 14.17 -3.91
CA VAL A 77 6.71 13.42 -5.15
C VAL A 77 5.34 12.78 -5.11
N PHE A 78 4.64 12.82 -3.97
CA PHE A 78 3.38 12.11 -3.77
C PHE A 78 2.28 12.49 -4.77
N ASP A 79 2.03 13.78 -4.98
CA ASP A 79 1.02 14.24 -5.94
C ASP A 79 1.31 13.77 -7.36
N TRP A 80 2.58 13.87 -7.75
CA TRP A 80 3.01 13.41 -9.05
C TRP A 80 2.79 11.90 -9.20
N MET A 81 3.12 11.10 -8.18
CA MET A 81 2.92 9.64 -8.21
C MET A 81 1.43 9.29 -8.34
N VAL A 82 0.56 9.88 -7.52
CA VAL A 82 -0.89 9.65 -7.55
C VAL A 82 -1.46 10.03 -8.92
N GLN A 83 -0.98 11.12 -9.51
CA GLN A 83 -1.38 11.53 -10.85
C GLN A 83 -0.98 10.51 -11.93
N GLN A 84 0.19 9.89 -11.82
CA GLN A 84 0.60 8.85 -12.76
C GLN A 84 -0.19 7.55 -12.57
N MET A 85 -0.49 7.18 -11.32
CA MET A 85 -1.09 5.90 -10.96
C MET A 85 -2.62 5.87 -11.08
N SER A 86 -3.28 7.03 -11.14
CA SER A 86 -4.73 7.15 -11.22
C SER A 86 -5.27 6.78 -12.61
N ALA A 87 -6.28 5.91 -12.68
CA ALA A 87 -7.04 5.66 -13.90
C ALA A 87 -7.95 6.84 -14.30
N ASN A 88 -8.07 7.89 -13.48
CA ASN A 88 -8.78 9.12 -13.81
C ASN A 88 -7.77 10.27 -14.02
N PRO A 89 -7.34 10.53 -15.27
CA PRO A 89 -6.33 11.55 -15.56
C PRO A 89 -6.87 12.98 -15.44
N TYR A 90 -8.20 13.17 -15.53
CA TYR A 90 -8.84 14.48 -15.48
C TYR A 90 -8.92 15.05 -14.06
N LYS A 91 -8.81 14.20 -13.04
CA LYS A 91 -8.77 14.63 -11.65
C LYS A 91 -7.33 14.90 -11.25
N THR A 92 -7.00 16.18 -11.06
CA THR A 92 -5.68 16.57 -10.56
C THR A 92 -5.46 16.02 -9.16
N ALA A 93 -4.35 15.31 -8.96
CA ALA A 93 -3.91 14.86 -7.66
C ALA A 93 -3.57 16.06 -6.76
N ASN A 94 -4.04 16.01 -5.51
CA ASN A 94 -3.72 17.00 -4.49
C ASN A 94 -3.44 16.26 -3.19
N THR A 95 -2.33 16.58 -2.52
CA THR A 95 -1.82 15.78 -1.41
C THR A 95 -2.82 15.81 -0.27
N GLN A 96 -3.30 16.99 0.08
CA GLN A 96 -4.28 17.17 1.15
C GLN A 96 -5.57 16.40 0.86
N SER A 97 -6.10 16.52 -0.36
CA SER A 97 -7.31 15.82 -0.77
C SER A 97 -7.12 14.31 -0.78
N THR A 98 -6.01 13.82 -1.33
CA THR A 98 -5.70 12.39 -1.44
C THR A 98 -5.49 11.78 -0.06
N LEU A 99 -4.71 12.43 0.80
CA LEU A 99 -4.49 11.98 2.17
C LEU A 99 -5.78 12.01 3.00
N THR A 100 -6.71 12.91 2.68
CA THR A 100 -8.00 13.01 3.38
C THR A 100 -9.01 11.96 2.91
N TRP A 101 -9.10 11.72 1.60
CA TRP A 101 -10.22 10.98 1.00
C TRP A 101 -9.83 9.61 0.43
N ASN A 102 -8.57 9.42 0.05
CA ASN A 102 -8.11 8.22 -0.65
C ASN A 102 -7.13 7.38 0.19
N TYR A 103 -6.49 7.94 1.22
CA TYR A 103 -5.55 7.21 2.07
C TYR A 103 -6.17 6.86 3.43
N PHE A 104 -6.31 5.57 3.71
CA PHE A 104 -6.98 5.11 4.92
C PHE A 104 -6.08 5.08 6.18
N GLY A 105 -4.77 5.29 6.04
CA GLY A 105 -3.86 5.39 7.19
C GLY A 105 -3.96 6.70 7.99
N GLY A 106 -4.69 7.68 7.47
CA GLY A 106 -4.99 8.95 8.13
C GLY A 106 -3.87 9.99 8.06
N THR A 107 -4.24 11.24 8.34
CA THR A 107 -3.38 12.43 8.25
C THR A 107 -2.76 12.86 9.59
N GLY A 108 -2.54 11.93 10.52
CA GLY A 108 -1.94 12.26 11.83
C GLY A 108 -0.56 12.92 11.68
N LYS A 109 -0.09 13.62 12.73
CA LYS A 109 1.24 14.26 12.78
C LYS A 109 2.30 13.39 12.08
N PRO A 110 3.27 13.99 11.34
CA PRO A 110 4.38 13.22 10.76
C PRO A 110 4.90 12.30 11.85
N LEU A 111 5.02 11.01 11.55
CA LEU A 111 5.39 9.97 12.51
C LEU A 111 6.79 10.30 13.03
N SER A 112 6.83 11.13 14.08
CA SER A 112 8.02 11.44 14.84
C SER A 112 8.39 10.15 15.56
N SER A 113 9.46 9.52 15.09
CA SER A 113 10.22 8.47 15.79
C SER A 113 9.37 7.37 16.45
N GLY A 114 8.88 6.42 15.64
CA GLY A 114 8.23 5.20 16.15
C GLY A 114 7.45 4.45 15.06
N TYR A 115 8.13 4.00 14.02
CA TYR A 115 7.55 3.72 12.69
C TYR A 115 6.61 2.50 12.56
N PHE A 116 6.40 1.63 13.55
CA PHE A 116 5.75 0.32 13.28
C PHE A 116 4.64 -0.15 14.24
N HIS A 117 4.15 0.67 15.16
CA HIS A 117 3.05 0.26 16.04
C HIS A 117 1.84 1.19 15.95
N ARG A 118 1.13 1.13 14.82
CA ARG A 118 -0.32 1.28 14.87
C ARG A 118 -0.86 -0.14 15.01
N ASP A 119 -1.43 -0.48 16.15
CA ASP A 119 -2.14 -1.75 16.31
C ASP A 119 -3.35 -1.74 15.38
N GLN A 120 -3.18 -2.22 14.15
CA GLN A 120 -4.24 -2.37 13.13
C GLN A 120 -5.29 -3.41 13.53
N TRP A 121 -5.06 -4.07 14.66
CA TRP A 121 -5.81 -5.18 15.19
C TRP A 121 -6.53 -4.73 16.45
N ALA A 122 -7.71 -4.15 16.29
CA ALA A 122 -8.54 -3.80 17.44
C ALA A 122 -9.26 -5.06 17.96
N LYS A 123 -9.03 -5.41 19.23
CA LYS A 123 -9.91 -6.32 19.97
C LYS A 123 -11.18 -5.56 20.36
N LYS A 124 -12.35 -6.18 20.26
CA LYS A 124 -13.66 -5.55 20.59
C LYS A 124 -13.75 -4.89 21.97
N THR A 125 -12.87 -5.23 22.92
CA THR A 125 -12.81 -4.65 24.27
C THR A 125 -12.16 -3.26 24.32
N ASP A 126 -11.36 -2.89 23.32
CA ASP A 126 -10.67 -1.59 23.26
C ASP A 126 -11.54 -0.55 22.55
N ARG A 127 -12.65 -0.18 23.20
CA ARG A 127 -13.60 0.83 22.68
C ARG A 127 -13.06 2.26 22.62
N ASN A 128 -11.77 2.48 22.89
CA ASN A 128 -11.13 3.79 22.85
C ASN A 128 -10.15 3.97 21.68
N PHE A 129 -10.24 3.15 20.62
CA PHE A 129 -9.53 3.44 19.38
C PHE A 129 -10.12 4.73 18.80
N ARG A 130 -9.36 5.83 18.88
CA ARG A 130 -9.74 7.16 18.42
C ARG A 130 -10.17 7.08 16.95
N LYS A 131 -11.47 6.92 16.69
CA LYS A 131 -12.09 7.30 15.42
C LYS A 131 -11.68 8.74 15.21
N THR A 132 -10.90 9.01 14.16
CA THR A 132 -10.75 10.38 13.72
C THR A 132 -12.13 10.78 13.21
N GLU A 133 -12.79 11.71 13.89
CA GLU A 133 -14.16 12.13 13.55
C GLU A 133 -14.27 12.42 12.05
N GLY A 134 -15.29 11.85 11.41
CA GLY A 134 -15.58 12.03 9.98
C GLY A 134 -14.92 11.03 9.01
N ARG A 135 -14.23 9.97 9.48
CA ARG A 135 -13.58 8.98 8.61
C ARG A 135 -14.20 7.58 8.72
N GLU A 136 -14.64 7.03 7.60
CA GLU A 136 -14.87 5.59 7.46
C GLU A 136 -13.54 4.93 7.12
N SER A 137 -12.82 4.41 8.12
CA SER A 137 -11.76 3.45 7.83
C SER A 137 -12.39 2.17 7.29
N ILE A 138 -11.75 1.55 6.28
CA ILE A 138 -12.21 0.26 5.78
C ILE A 138 -11.90 -0.78 6.84
N ASN A 139 -12.94 -1.17 7.56
CA ASN A 139 -12.91 -2.15 8.62
C ASN A 139 -13.27 -3.52 8.04
N ILE A 140 -12.27 -4.38 7.88
CA ILE A 140 -12.46 -5.75 7.42
C ILE A 140 -12.69 -6.63 8.64
N LYS A 141 -13.91 -7.16 8.80
CA LYS A 141 -14.23 -8.07 9.89
C LYS A 141 -13.60 -9.44 9.62
N ILE A 142 -12.67 -9.85 10.47
CA ILE A 142 -11.95 -11.12 10.34
C ILE A 142 -12.67 -12.23 11.06
N ASN A 143 -13.11 -11.97 12.29
CA ASN A 143 -13.93 -12.89 13.07
C ASN A 143 -14.81 -12.10 14.07
N PRO A 144 -15.69 -12.73 14.88
CA PRO A 144 -16.56 -12.01 15.80
C PRO A 144 -15.85 -11.10 16.82
N SER A 145 -14.56 -11.32 17.08
CA SER A 145 -13.77 -10.61 18.09
C SER A 145 -12.69 -9.69 17.51
N LEU A 146 -12.39 -9.82 16.21
CA LEU A 146 -11.26 -9.15 15.55
C LEU A 146 -11.69 -8.47 14.26
N THR A 147 -11.34 -7.19 14.17
CA THR A 147 -11.49 -6.36 12.97
C THR A 147 -10.11 -5.85 12.56
N PHE A 148 -9.89 -5.76 11.26
CA PHE A 148 -8.70 -5.20 10.65
C PHE A 148 -8.99 -3.82 10.08
N GLU A 149 -8.20 -2.82 10.45
CA GLU A 149 -8.27 -1.48 9.87
C GLU A 149 -7.26 -1.36 8.73
N SER A 150 -7.75 -1.26 7.49
CA SER A 150 -6.89 -1.11 6.32
C SER A 150 -6.36 0.32 6.18
N SER A 151 -5.07 0.45 5.89
CA SER A 151 -4.40 1.73 5.55
C SER A 151 -3.95 1.85 4.10
N PHE A 152 -4.63 1.16 3.17
CA PHE A 152 -4.34 1.26 1.74
C PHE A 152 -4.51 2.69 1.19
N LEU A 153 -3.74 3.00 0.13
CA LEU A 153 -4.03 4.11 -0.77
C LEU A 153 -5.03 3.63 -1.83
N LYS A 154 -6.25 4.17 -1.79
CA LYS A 154 -7.27 3.93 -2.80
C LYS A 154 -6.90 4.66 -4.09
N LEU A 155 -6.69 3.89 -5.15
CA LEU A 155 -6.41 4.39 -6.50
C LEU A 155 -7.60 4.04 -7.41
N PRO A 156 -8.17 5.01 -8.16
CA PRO A 156 -9.19 4.70 -9.14
C PRO A 156 -8.69 3.66 -10.14
N GLY A 157 -9.51 2.64 -10.40
CA GLY A 157 -9.19 1.56 -11.33
C GLY A 157 -8.41 0.38 -10.75
N CYS A 158 -7.99 0.42 -9.48
CA CYS A 158 -7.28 -0.68 -8.85
C CYS A 158 -7.92 -1.10 -7.52
N VAL A 159 -8.02 -2.41 -7.31
CA VAL A 159 -8.46 -3.03 -6.06
C VAL A 159 -7.26 -3.58 -5.30
N PRO A 160 -6.84 -2.95 -4.19
CA PRO A 160 -5.78 -3.50 -3.34
C PRO A 160 -6.33 -4.60 -2.42
N ILE A 161 -5.61 -5.71 -2.32
CA ILE A 161 -5.92 -6.85 -1.46
C ILE A 161 -4.72 -7.14 -0.58
N ASP A 162 -4.91 -7.04 0.74
CA ASP A 162 -3.93 -7.50 1.71
C ASP A 162 -4.11 -8.99 1.95
N VAL A 163 -3.21 -9.77 1.37
CA VAL A 163 -3.24 -11.24 1.42
C VAL A 163 -3.17 -11.72 2.86
N ARG A 164 -2.41 -11.05 3.75
CA ARG A 164 -2.32 -11.42 5.17
C ARG A 164 -3.70 -11.38 5.82
N THR A 165 -4.45 -10.30 5.58
CA THR A 165 -5.79 -10.11 6.13
C THR A 165 -6.76 -11.18 5.61
N SER A 166 -6.71 -11.49 4.31
CA SER A 166 -7.52 -12.55 3.70
C SER A 166 -7.23 -13.93 4.30
N PHE A 167 -5.96 -14.30 4.46
CA PHE A 167 -5.58 -15.58 5.11
C PHE A 167 -6.07 -15.67 6.54
N MET A 168 -5.99 -14.58 7.31
CA MET A 168 -6.45 -14.55 8.70
C MET A 168 -7.96 -14.72 8.83
N GLN A 169 -8.73 -14.31 7.82
CA GLN A 169 -10.17 -14.52 7.76
C GLN A 169 -10.52 -15.96 7.39
N LEU A 170 -9.80 -16.58 6.45
CA LEU A 170 -10.01 -17.96 6.02
C LEU A 170 -9.55 -18.98 7.07
N HIS A 171 -8.48 -18.67 7.80
CA HIS A 171 -7.85 -19.59 8.75
C HIS A 171 -7.68 -19.00 10.16
N PRO A 172 -8.76 -18.62 10.86
CA PRO A 172 -8.68 -17.91 12.12
C PRO A 172 -8.09 -18.74 13.28
N ALA A 173 -8.10 -20.08 13.20
CA ALA A 173 -7.66 -20.99 14.27
C ALA A 173 -6.15 -21.31 14.25
N LEU A 174 -5.43 -21.03 13.15
CA LEU A 174 -4.00 -21.37 12.99
C LEU A 174 -3.05 -20.49 13.83
N ARG A 175 -3.58 -19.59 14.66
CA ARG A 175 -2.81 -18.79 15.63
C ARG A 175 -2.55 -19.46 16.98
N LYS A 176 -3.04 -20.68 17.22
CA LYS A 176 -2.88 -21.35 18.53
C LYS A 176 -1.55 -22.08 18.73
N HIS A 177 -0.66 -22.09 17.73
CA HIS A 177 0.62 -22.78 17.80
C HIS A 177 1.76 -21.89 17.29
N HIS A 178 2.15 -20.88 18.05
CA HIS A 178 3.50 -20.28 18.06
C HIS A 178 3.68 -19.51 19.36
#